data_AF-A0A1Y1WJY9-F1
#
_entry.id   AF-A0A1Y1WJY9-F1
#
_cell.length_a   1.000
_cell.length_b   1.000
_cell.length_c   1.000
_cell.angle_alpha   90.00
_cell.angle_beta   90.00
_cell.angle_gamma   90.00
#
_symmetry.space_group_name_H-M   'P 1'
#
loop_
_entity.id
_entity.type
_entity.pdbx_description
1 polymer ?
#
loop_
_entity_poly.entity_id
_entity_poly.type
_entity_poly.pdbx_seq_one_letter_code
_entity_poly.pdbx_strand_id
1 'polypeptide(L)'
;MASGLGYRGTNRCFPFWEDFQQCYFSSKEKGHADCVPARDDYLECLHHFKEIARVRAIKSVEYQNYLNSKQNGTDHKIVNLSSPDSA
;
A
#
# COMPACT_ATOMS: atom_id res chain seq x y z
N MET A 1 20.82 16.31 -7.85
CA MET A 1 19.53 15.60 -7.95
C MET A 1 19.00 15.38 -6.54
N ALA A 2 17.82 15.89 -6.20
CA ALA A 2 17.20 15.67 -4.89
C ALA A 2 16.29 14.43 -4.92
N SER A 3 16.79 13.31 -5.47
CA SER A 3 16.05 12.08 -5.77
C SER A 3 15.57 11.28 -4.54
N GLY A 4 15.53 11.91 -3.37
CA GLY A 4 15.16 11.27 -2.10
C GLY A 4 14.67 12.21 -1.01
N LEU A 5 14.71 13.54 -1.21
CA LEU A 5 14.35 14.53 -0.19
C LEU A 5 12.94 15.07 -0.45
N GLY A 6 12.06 14.89 0.53
CA GLY A 6 10.73 15.51 0.62
C GLY A 6 10.68 16.65 1.63
N TYR A 7 9.46 17.11 1.93
CA TYR A 7 9.22 18.30 2.75
C TYR A 7 9.73 18.20 4.20
N ARG A 8 9.79 17.00 4.78
CA ARG A 8 10.23 16.76 6.17
C ARG A 8 11.51 15.92 6.27
N GLY A 9 12.34 15.89 5.23
CA GLY A 9 13.52 15.01 5.15
C GLY A 9 13.34 13.92 4.11
N THR A 10 13.80 12.70 4.36
CA THR A 10 13.70 11.60 3.39
C THR A 10 12.24 11.35 2.98
N ASN A 11 12.00 11.19 1.68
CA ASN A 11 10.66 10.92 1.18
C ASN A 11 10.18 9.52 1.66
N ARG A 12 8.87 9.33 1.81
CA ARG A 12 8.29 8.10 2.40
C ARG A 12 8.65 6.82 1.63
N CYS A 13 8.79 6.91 0.31
CA CYS A 13 9.00 5.76 -0.57
C CYS A 13 10.46 5.61 -1.02
N PHE A 14 11.38 6.33 -0.40
CA PHE A 14 12.79 6.32 -0.77
C PHE A 14 13.46 4.97 -0.54
N PRO A 15 13.17 4.22 0.55
CA PRO A 15 13.74 2.89 0.74
C PRO A 15 13.40 1.93 -0.41
N PHE A 16 12.14 1.92 -0.86
CA PHE A 16 11.73 1.09 -2.01
C PHE A 16 12.38 1.51 -3.32
N TRP A 17 12.64 2.81 -3.49
CA TRP A 17 13.40 3.31 -4.63
C TRP A 17 14.86 2.85 -4.58
N GLU A 18 15.49 2.89 -3.40
CA GLU A 18 16.85 2.40 -3.19
C GLU A 18 16.97 0.90 -3.50
N ASP A 19 16.03 0.08 -3.03
CA ASP A 19 15.98 -1.36 -3.31
C ASP A 19 15.86 -1.64 -4.82
N PHE A 20 14.98 -0.91 -5.50
CA PHE A 20 14.85 -1.00 -6.95
C PHE A 20 16.15 -0.60 -7.66
N GLN A 21 16.77 0.50 -7.25
CA GLN A 21 18.04 0.96 -7.84
C GLN A 21 19.17 -0.06 -7.60
N GLN A 22 19.26 -0.62 -6.40
CA GLN A 22 20.26 -1.64 -6.08
C GLN A 22 20.09 -2.88 -6.95
N CYS A 23 18.85 -3.35 -7.14
CA CYS A 23 18.56 -4.44 -8.07
C CYS A 23 18.90 -4.04 -9.52
N TYR A 24 18.48 -2.85 -9.95
CA TYR A 24 18.66 -2.40 -11.33
C TYR A 24 20.14 -2.28 -11.72
N PHE A 25 20.98 -1.79 -10.81
CA PHE A 25 22.42 -1.64 -11.04
C PHE A 25 23.20 -2.95 -10.92
N SER A 26 22.75 -3.89 -10.09
CA SER A 26 23.39 -5.21 -9.94
C SER A 26 23.04 -6.18 -11.07
N SER A 27 21.86 -6.04 -11.69
CA SER A 27 21.34 -6.96 -12.73
C SER A 27 21.90 -6.75 -14.15
N LYS A 28 23.11 -6.19 -14.30
CA LYS A 28 23.75 -5.94 -15.62
C LYS A 28 23.84 -7.18 -16.52
N GLU A 29 23.86 -8.39 -15.94
CA GLU A 29 23.98 -9.66 -16.67
C GLU A 29 22.70 -10.51 -16.71
N LYS A 30 21.76 -10.34 -15.77
CA LYS A 30 20.57 -11.21 -15.62
C LYS A 30 19.28 -10.61 -16.19
N GLY A 31 19.35 -9.38 -16.70
CA GLY A 31 18.20 -8.68 -17.27
C GLY A 31 17.35 -8.00 -16.19
N HIS A 32 16.81 -6.83 -16.50
CA HIS A 32 16.05 -6.01 -15.55
C HIS A 32 14.69 -6.60 -15.15
N ALA A 33 14.29 -7.73 -15.74
CA ALA A 33 13.03 -8.42 -15.44
C ALA A 33 12.99 -8.92 -13.99
N ASP A 34 14.12 -9.34 -13.43
CA ASP A 34 14.21 -9.81 -12.04
C ASP A 34 13.94 -8.70 -11.02
N CYS A 35 14.04 -7.43 -11.43
CA CYS A 35 13.78 -6.26 -10.58
C CYS A 35 12.33 -5.76 -10.65
N VAL A 36 11.45 -6.45 -11.38
CA VAL A 36 10.02 -6.14 -11.45
C VAL A 36 9.35 -6.12 -10.06
N PRO A 37 9.62 -7.07 -9.13
CA PRO A 37 9.00 -7.03 -7.81
C PRO A 37 9.36 -5.75 -7.03
N ALA A 38 10.65 -5.36 -7.00
CA ALA A 38 11.10 -4.15 -6.32
C ALA A 38 10.51 -2.87 -6.95
N ARG A 39 10.37 -2.85 -8.28
CA ARG A 39 9.68 -1.77 -9.00
C ARG A 39 8.21 -1.68 -8.59
N ASP A 40 7.53 -2.82 -8.52
CA ASP A 40 6.10 -2.87 -8.23
C ASP A 40 5.83 -2.43 -6.77
N ASP A 41 6.74 -2.72 -5.84
CA ASP A 41 6.66 -2.24 -4.45
C ASP A 41 6.86 -0.71 -4.37
N TYR A 42 7.79 -0.16 -5.15
CA TYR A 42 7.95 1.29 -5.25
C TYR A 42 6.69 1.99 -5.80
N LEU A 43 6.10 1.43 -6.86
CA LEU A 43 4.85 1.96 -7.45
C LEU A 43 3.66 1.79 -6.51
N GLU A 44 3.59 0.70 -5.74
CA GLU A 44 2.61 0.52 -4.69
C GLU A 44 2.74 1.59 -3.61
N CYS A 45 3.93 1.87 -3.10
CA CYS A 45 4.11 2.92 -2.11
C CYS A 45 3.69 4.31 -2.62
N LEU A 46 3.89 4.60 -3.91
CA LEU A 46 3.53 5.88 -4.49
C LEU A 46 2.02 6.06 -4.69
N HIS A 47 1.31 4.98 -5.05
CA HIS A 47 -0.07 5.08 -5.55
C HIS A 47 -1.10 4.27 -4.74
N HIS A 48 -0.65 3.35 -3.90
CA HIS A 48 -1.46 2.52 -3.02
C HIS A 48 -2.57 1.74 -3.74
N PHE A 49 -2.35 1.28 -4.99
CA PHE A 49 -3.42 0.67 -5.78
C PHE A 49 -3.96 -0.62 -5.15
N LYS A 50 -3.08 -1.56 -4.76
CA LYS A 50 -3.44 -2.82 -4.12
C LYS A 50 -4.02 -2.56 -2.73
N GLU A 51 -3.46 -1.62 -1.98
CA GLU A 51 -3.98 -1.24 -0.67
C GLU A 51 -5.40 -0.68 -0.75
N ILE A 52 -5.65 0.29 -1.63
CA ILE A 52 -6.97 0.87 -1.85
C ILE A 52 -7.97 -0.20 -2.31
N ALA A 53 -7.57 -1.10 -3.22
CA ALA A 53 -8.42 -2.20 -3.66
C ALA A 53 -8.77 -3.16 -2.51
N ARG A 54 -7.79 -3.50 -1.66
CA ARG A 54 -7.98 -4.37 -0.50
C ARG A 54 -8.89 -3.72 0.56
N VAL A 55 -8.68 -2.46 0.87
CA VAL A 55 -9.52 -1.71 1.82
C VAL A 55 -10.96 -1.63 1.32
N ARG A 56 -11.17 -1.41 0.01
CA ARG A 56 -12.52 -1.44 -0.59
C ARG A 56 -13.18 -2.81 -0.44
N ALA A 57 -12.44 -3.90 -0.69
CA ALA A 57 -12.95 -5.25 -0.54
C ALA A 57 -13.35 -5.53 0.93
N ILE A 58 -12.47 -5.24 1.89
CA ILE A 58 -12.73 -5.40 3.33
C ILE A 58 -13.96 -4.60 3.74
N LYS A 59 -14.02 -3.32 3.37
CA LYS A 59 -15.15 -2.43 3.69
C LYS A 59 -16.47 -2.95 3.15
N SER A 60 -16.48 -3.54 1.95
CA SER A 60 -17.68 -4.14 1.37
C SER A 60 -18.17 -5.35 2.19
N VAL A 61 -17.25 -6.21 2.65
CA VAL A 61 -17.59 -7.38 3.48
C VAL A 61 -18.05 -6.96 4.87
N GLU A 62 -17.36 -6.01 5.50
CA GLU A 62 -17.77 -5.47 6.81
C GLU A 62 -19.18 -4.87 6.76
N TYR A 63 -19.51 -4.17 5.67
CA TYR A 63 -20.86 -3.63 5.49
C TYR A 63 -21.92 -4.73 5.38
N GLN A 64 -21.65 -5.81 4.64
CA GLN A 64 -22.56 -6.95 4.58
C GLN A 64 -22.73 -7.62 5.95
N ASN A 65 -21.64 -7.81 6.69
CA ASN A 65 -21.69 -8.38 8.03
C ASN A 65 -22.51 -7.52 9.00
N TYR A 66 -22.38 -6.20 8.92
CA TYR A 66 -23.18 -5.25 9.69
C TYR A 66 -24.69 -5.37 9.39
N LEU A 67 -25.06 -5.46 8.11
CA LEU A 67 -26.46 -5.63 7.72
C LEU A 67 -27.02 -6.94 8.28
N ASN A 68 -26.26 -8.03 8.21
CA ASN A 68 -26.65 -9.33 8.74
C ASN A 68 -26.75 -9.34 10.28
N SER A 69 -25.84 -8.66 10.98
CA SER A 69 -25.88 -8.60 12.46
C SER A 69 -27.09 -7.80 12.95
N LYS A 70 -27.47 -6.73 12.25
CA LYS A 70 -28.67 -5.93 12.55
C LYS A 70 -29.95 -6.78 12.45
N GLN A 71 -30.02 -7.71 11.48
CA GLN A 71 -31.14 -8.65 11.36
C GLN A 71 -31.17 -9.67 12.52
N ASN A 72 -29.98 -10.08 13.02
CA ASN A 72 -29.84 -11.05 14.09
C ASN A 72 -29.87 -10.44 15.51
N GLY A 73 -30.16 -9.13 15.65
CA GLY A 73 -30.25 -8.45 16.93
C GLY A 73 -28.93 -8.26 17.68
N THR A 74 -27.79 -8.42 17.00
CA THR A 74 -26.45 -8.23 17.58
C THR A 74 -25.81 -6.92 17.08
N ASP A 75 -25.39 -6.08 18.03
CA ASP A 75 -24.88 -4.73 17.77
C ASP A 75 -23.40 -4.79 17.29
N HIS A 76 -23.19 -4.87 15.97
CA HIS A 76 -21.85 -4.79 15.38
C HIS A 76 -21.56 -3.36 14.95
N LYS A 77 -20.41 -2.79 15.34
CA LYS A 77 -19.98 -1.45 14.88
C LYS A 77 -19.11 -1.58 13.63
N ILE A 78 -19.38 -0.77 12.61
CA ILE A 78 -18.51 -0.68 11.42
C ILE A 78 -17.22 0.04 11.83
N VAL A 79 -16.06 -0.58 11.61
CA VAL A 79 -14.76 0.08 11.79
C VAL A 79 -14.58 1.06 10.65
N ASN A 80 -14.41 2.34 10.97
CA ASN A 80 -14.24 3.36 9.96
C ASN A 80 -12.78 3.42 9.48
N LEU A 81 -12.45 2.62 8.46
CA LEU A 81 -11.13 2.58 7.80
C LEU A 81 -10.73 3.89 7.08
N SER A 82 -11.57 4.94 7.15
CA SER A 82 -11.28 6.24 6.54
C SER A 82 -10.77 7.30 7.51
N SER A 83 -10.62 6.97 8.79
CA SER A 83 -10.07 7.89 9.77
C SER A 83 -8.54 7.96 9.65
N PRO A 84 -7.94 9.15 9.44
CA PRO A 84 -6.48 9.33 9.36
C PRO A 84 -5.75 9.14 10.71
N ASP A 85 -6.47 8.87 11.81
CA ASP A 85 -5.93 8.84 13.18
C ASP A 85 -5.37 7.46 13.60
N SER A 86 -4.76 6.72 12.67
CA SER A 86 -4.02 5.50 12.99
C SER A 86 -2.59 5.55 12.43
N ALA A 87 -1.92 6.68 12.71
CA ALA A 87 -0.48 6.85 12.66
C ALA A 87 0.01 7.35 14.02
#